data_AF-A0A1M7LRC1-F1
#
_entry.id   AF-A0A1M7LRC1-F1
#
_cell.length_a   1.000
_cell.length_b   1.000
_cell.length_c   1.000
_cell.angle_alpha   90.00
_cell.angle_beta   90.00
_cell.angle_gamma   90.00
#
_symmetry.space_group_name_H-M   'P 1'
#
loop_
_entity.id
_entity.type
_entity.pdbx_description
1 polymer ?
#
loop_
_entity_poly.entity_id
_entity_poly.type
_entity_poly.pdbx_seq_one_letter_code
_entity_poly.pdbx_strand_id
1 'polypeptide(L)'
;MPFILEASNNGNSGLTVTSINSKNFKSVNPVNGSTTLSGIIDNLEIVCRGNGNLNAEKLIAKKAKITCSGNGNARVNATNINESIKSGNGNIVNINK
;
A
#
# COMPACT_ATOMS: atom_id res chain seq x y z
N MET A 1 -1.38 22.23 8.51
CA MET A 1 -0.62 21.03 8.91
C MET A 1 -0.25 20.28 7.64
N PRO A 2 1.04 20.03 7.35
CA PRO A 2 1.44 19.29 6.16
C PRO A 2 1.03 17.81 6.28
N PHE A 3 0.58 17.21 5.18
CA PHE A 3 0.23 15.80 5.08
C PHE A 3 0.72 15.24 3.75
N ILE A 4 1.03 13.94 3.73
CA ILE A 4 1.46 13.25 2.52
C ILE A 4 0.22 12.67 1.84
N LEU A 5 0.13 12.90 0.52
CA LEU A 5 -0.95 12.38 -0.32
C LEU A 5 -0.52 11.16 -1.13
N GLU A 6 0.74 11.13 -1.58
CA GLU A 6 1.25 10.08 -2.44
C GLU A 6 2.70 9.74 -2.08
N ALA A 7 3.02 8.45 -2.12
CA ALA A 7 4.39 7.97 -2.10
C ALA A 7 4.61 6.97 -3.24
N SER A 8 5.63 7.24 -4.06
CA SER A 8 5.95 6.45 -5.24
C SER A 8 7.38 5.92 -5.17
N ASN A 9 7.55 4.60 -5.34
CA ASN A 9 8.83 3.92 -5.31
C ASN A 9 9.12 3.27 -6.68
N ASN A 10 9.71 4.06 -7.58
CA ASN A 10 10.00 3.66 -8.96
C ASN A 10 11.34 2.92 -9.11
N GLY A 11 12.07 2.68 -8.03
CA GLY A 11 13.39 2.06 -8.06
C GLY A 11 13.39 0.61 -7.57
N ASN A 12 14.60 0.05 -7.47
CA ASN A 12 14.87 -1.15 -6.69
C ASN A 12 15.33 -0.76 -5.26
N SER A 13 14.60 0.16 -4.64
CA SER A 13 14.94 0.71 -3.32
C SER A 13 13.86 0.37 -2.29
N GLY A 14 14.22 0.48 -1.01
CA GLY A 14 13.27 0.42 0.09
C GLY A 14 12.72 1.81 0.40
N LEU A 15 11.41 1.98 0.34
CA LEU A 15 10.73 3.20 0.78
C LEU A 15 10.03 2.91 2.11
N THR A 16 10.35 3.69 3.14
CA THR A 16 9.67 3.59 4.44
C THR A 16 9.02 4.93 4.76
N VAL A 17 7.71 4.92 4.96
CA VAL A 17 6.93 6.11 5.33
C VAL A 17 6.22 5.81 6.64
N THR A 18 6.51 6.59 7.67
CA THR A 18 6.00 6.39 9.02
C THR A 18 5.17 7.57 9.48
N SER A 19 4.27 7.32 10.44
CA SER A 19 3.43 8.35 11.06
C SER A 19 2.57 9.11 10.06
N ILE A 20 2.05 8.42 9.04
CA ILE A 20 1.10 9.00 8.08
C ILE A 20 -0.19 9.32 8.83
N ASN A 21 -0.66 10.56 8.70
CA ASN A 21 -1.95 11.00 9.20
C ASN A 21 -2.63 11.84 8.12
N SER A 22 -3.40 11.18 7.26
CA SER A 22 -4.09 11.82 6.14
C SER A 22 -5.41 11.14 5.84
N LYS A 23 -6.36 11.90 5.27
CA LYS A 23 -7.65 11.33 4.86
C LYS A 23 -7.48 10.38 3.67
N ASN A 24 -6.65 10.76 2.70
CA ASN A 24 -6.41 9.99 1.50
C ASN A 24 -4.91 9.80 1.32
N PHE A 25 -4.48 8.57 1.07
CA PHE A 25 -3.09 8.24 0.81
C PHE A 25 -2.98 7.23 -0.32
N LYS A 26 -2.09 7.50 -1.27
CA LYS A 26 -1.81 6.63 -2.40
C LYS A 26 -0.37 6.12 -2.36
N SER A 27 -0.20 4.82 -2.50
CA SER A 27 1.12 4.19 -2.62
C SER A 27 1.27 3.55 -3.99
N VAL A 28 2.34 3.89 -4.69
CA VAL A 28 2.64 3.39 -6.03
C VAL A 28 4.00 2.69 -6.06
N ASN A 29 4.01 1.40 -6.39
CA ASN A 29 5.21 0.60 -6.57
C ASN A 29 5.20 -0.03 -7.97
N PRO A 30 5.69 0.66 -9.01
CA PRO A 30 5.64 0.15 -10.37
C PRO A 30 6.72 -0.89 -10.69
N VAL A 31 7.80 -0.96 -9.89
CA VAL A 31 8.96 -1.85 -10.16
C VAL A 31 9.18 -2.81 -8.97
N ASN A 32 10.43 -3.04 -8.56
CA ASN A 32 10.82 -4.09 -7.61
C ASN A 32 11.06 -3.56 -6.19
N GLY A 33 10.90 -2.26 -5.97
CA GLY A 33 11.10 -1.63 -4.68
C GLY A 33 10.13 -2.14 -3.61
N SER A 34 10.62 -2.26 -2.38
CA SER A 34 9.80 -2.61 -1.21
C SER A 34 9.28 -1.34 -0.56
N THR A 35 8.01 -1.33 -0.17
CA THR A 35 7.40 -0.16 0.50
C THR A 35 6.82 -0.57 1.84
N THR A 36 7.23 0.10 2.91
CA THR A 36 6.69 -0.08 4.26
C THR A 36 5.96 1.18 4.69
N LEU A 37 4.70 1.04 5.11
CA LEU A 37 3.83 2.14 5.50
C LEU A 37 3.32 1.94 6.92
N SER A 38 3.24 3.04 7.68
CA SER A 38 2.63 3.04 9.01
C SER A 38 1.97 4.37 9.36
N GLY A 39 0.93 4.33 10.20
CA GLY A 39 0.12 5.48 10.57
C GLY A 39 -1.37 5.18 10.60
N ILE A 40 -2.19 6.21 10.44
CA ILE A 40 -3.66 6.14 10.44
C ILE A 40 -4.19 6.95 9.26
N ILE A 41 -5.03 6.33 8.43
CA ILE A 41 -5.65 6.99 7.29
C ILE A 41 -7.12 6.57 7.12
N ASP A 42 -7.92 7.40 6.46
CA ASP A 42 -9.29 7.03 6.15
C ASP A 42 -9.38 6.18 4.87
N ASN A 43 -8.75 6.61 3.78
CA ASN A 43 -8.79 5.97 2.47
C ASN A 43 -7.39 5.65 1.95
N LEU A 44 -7.12 4.37 1.72
CA LEU A 44 -5.88 3.83 1.19
C LEU A 44 -6.07 3.41 -0.27
N GLU A 45 -5.20 3.89 -1.15
CA GLU A 45 -5.07 3.35 -2.50
C GLU A 45 -3.67 2.77 -2.68
N ILE A 46 -3.60 1.50 -3.09
CA ILE A 46 -2.36 0.80 -3.35
C ILE A 46 -2.33 0.33 -4.79
N VAL A 47 -1.24 0.68 -5.49
CA VAL A 47 -0.97 0.25 -6.85
C VAL A 47 0.41 -0.40 -6.92
N CYS A 48 0.45 -1.72 -7.01
CA CYS A 48 1.68 -2.49 -7.18
C CYS A 48 1.68 -3.12 -8.58
N ARG A 49 2.65 -2.79 -9.44
CA ARG A 49 2.72 -3.36 -10.81
C ARG A 49 3.95 -4.24 -11.03
N GLY A 50 5.02 -4.07 -10.26
CA GLY A 50 6.21 -4.89 -10.39
C GLY A 50 6.28 -6.03 -9.37
N ASN A 51 7.51 -6.43 -9.02
CA ASN A 51 7.74 -7.54 -8.09
C ASN A 51 8.00 -7.08 -6.64
N GLY A 52 7.86 -5.78 -6.39
CA GLY A 52 8.05 -5.18 -5.07
C GLY A 52 6.98 -5.59 -4.06
N ASN A 53 7.38 -5.82 -2.82
CA ASN A 53 6.46 -6.10 -1.72
C ASN A 53 5.98 -4.81 -1.07
N LEU A 54 4.70 -4.76 -0.69
CA LEU A 54 4.13 -3.68 0.08
C LEU A 54 3.69 -4.18 1.46
N ASN A 55 4.23 -3.55 2.50
CA ASN A 55 3.98 -3.86 3.91
C ASN A 55 3.30 -2.67 4.58
N ALA A 56 1.97 -2.69 4.61
CA ALA A 56 1.12 -1.69 5.27
C ALA A 56 0.39 -2.27 6.49
N GLU A 57 0.96 -3.29 7.14
CA GLU A 57 0.39 -3.93 8.33
C GLU A 57 0.28 -2.97 9.53
N LYS A 58 1.18 -1.97 9.61
CA LYS A 58 1.19 -0.94 10.65
C LYS A 58 0.43 0.33 10.25
N LEU A 59 -0.24 0.34 9.10
CA LEU A 59 -1.04 1.45 8.60
C LEU A 59 -2.51 1.10 8.76
N ILE A 60 -3.20 1.74 9.70
CA ILE A 60 -4.61 1.49 9.97
C ILE A 60 -5.44 2.31 8.99
N ALA A 61 -6.07 1.64 8.03
CA ALA A 61 -6.95 2.24 7.04
C ALA A 61 -8.43 1.90 7.31
N LYS A 62 -9.35 2.87 7.21
CA LYS A 62 -10.79 2.54 7.27
C LYS A 62 -11.26 1.87 5.99
N LYS A 63 -10.84 2.38 4.84
CA LYS A 63 -11.16 1.89 3.50
C LYS A 63 -9.88 1.66 2.72
N ALA A 64 -9.81 0.58 1.96
CA ALA A 64 -8.69 0.33 1.07
C ALA A 64 -9.13 -0.18 -0.31
N LYS A 65 -8.41 0.30 -1.32
CA LYS A 65 -8.46 -0.13 -2.71
C LYS A 65 -7.07 -0.61 -3.11
N ILE A 66 -6.96 -1.88 -3.49
CA ILE A 66 -5.68 -2.51 -3.80
C ILE A 66 -5.71 -3.04 -5.23
N THR A 67 -4.74 -2.63 -6.03
CA THR A 67 -4.52 -3.14 -7.38
C THR A 67 -3.10 -3.68 -7.47
N CYS A 68 -2.96 -4.99 -7.54
CA CYS A 68 -1.67 -5.66 -7.73
C CYS A 68 -1.66 -6.36 -9.08
N SER A 69 -0.80 -5.90 -10.00
CA SER A 69 -0.68 -6.44 -11.37
C SER A 69 0.67 -7.13 -11.64
N GLY A 70 1.46 -7.40 -10.61
CA GLY A 70 2.77 -8.05 -10.72
C GLY A 70 2.90 -9.28 -9.83
N ASN A 71 4.13 -9.67 -9.52
CA ASN A 71 4.42 -10.83 -8.65
C ASN A 71 4.66 -10.44 -7.18
N GLY A 72 4.63 -9.15 -6.86
CA GLY A 72 4.81 -8.64 -5.50
C GLY A 72 3.65 -8.97 -4.57
N ASN A 73 3.94 -9.09 -3.27
CA ASN A 73 2.93 -9.31 -2.24
C ASN A 73 2.52 -8.00 -1.57
N ALA A 74 1.23 -7.82 -1.33
CA ALA A 74 0.69 -6.67 -0.60
C ALA A 74 0.04 -7.15 0.71
N ARG A 75 0.56 -6.67 1.84
CA ARG A 75 -0.02 -6.88 3.18
C ARG A 75 -0.58 -5.56 3.66
N VAL A 76 -1.86 -5.51 3.96
CA VAL A 76 -2.57 -4.28 4.32
C VAL A 76 -3.34 -4.47 5.62
N ASN A 77 -3.50 -3.41 6.41
CA ASN A 77 -4.42 -3.40 7.54
C ASN A 77 -5.58 -2.43 7.26
N ALA A 78 -6.68 -2.94 6.72
CA ALA A 78 -7.86 -2.14 6.44
C ALA A 78 -9.13 -2.76 7.04
N THR A 79 -9.97 -1.92 7.64
CA THR A 79 -11.27 -2.35 8.18
C THR A 79 -12.22 -2.78 7.07
N ASN A 80 -12.23 -2.05 5.95
CA ASN A 80 -13.06 -2.35 4.79
C ASN A 80 -12.22 -2.34 3.51
N ILE A 81 -12.32 -3.39 2.70
CA ILE A 81 -11.69 -3.48 1.38
C ILE A 81 -12.78 -3.19 0.35
N ASN A 82 -12.73 -2.00 -0.25
CA ASN A 82 -13.67 -1.60 -1.28
C ASN A 82 -13.44 -2.32 -2.60
N GLU A 83 -12.17 -2.55 -2.94
CA GLU A 83 -11.76 -3.16 -4.19
C GLU A 83 -10.40 -3.83 -4.04
N SER A 84 -10.30 -5.06 -4.56
CA SER A 84 -9.07 -5.84 -4.59
C SER A 84 -8.89 -6.48 -5.96
N ILE A 85 -8.07 -5.87 -6.81
CA ILE A 85 -7.75 -6.40 -8.13
C ILE A 85 -6.38 -7.06 -8.05
N LYS A 86 -6.33 -8.34 -8.44
CA LYS A 86 -5.10 -9.12 -8.53
C LYS A 86 -4.95 -9.65 -9.96
N SER A 87 -3.96 -9.15 -10.66
CA SER A 87 -3.64 -9.51 -12.06
C SER A 87 -2.16 -9.91 -12.15
N GLY A 88 -1.80 -11.06 -11.58
CA GLY A 88 -0.41 -11.53 -11.49
C GLY A 88 -0.27 -12.66 -10.47
N ASN A 89 0.96 -13.13 -10.27
CA ASN A 89 1.25 -14.24 -9.35
C ASN A 89 1.43 -13.78 -7.89
N GLY A 90 1.38 -12.47 -7.64
CA GLY A 90 1.44 -11.92 -6.29
C GLY A 90 0.22 -12.28 -5.44
N ASN A 91 0.31 -11.99 -4.15
CA ASN A 91 -0.77 -12.20 -3.17
C ASN A 91 -1.17 -10.89 -2.46
N ILE A 92 -2.46 -10.76 -2.14
CA ILE A 92 -3.00 -9.63 -1.37
C ILE A 92 -3.57 -10.20 -0.07
N VAL A 93 -3.05 -9.73 1.07
CA VAL A 93 -3.47 -10.17 2.40
C VAL A 93 -3.93 -8.95 3.20
N ASN A 94 -5.18 -8.95 3.64
CA ASN A 94 -5.66 -8.01 4.65
C ASN A 94 -5.55 -8.65 6.04
N ILE A 95 -4.80 -8.02 6.94
CA ILE A 95 -4.62 -8.55 8.30
C ILE A 95 -5.70 -8.11 9.30
N ASN A 96 -6.48 -7.07 8.97
CA ASN A 96 -7.59 -6.51 9.77
C ASN A 96 -7.38 -6.65 11.28
N LYS A 97 -6.28 -6.06 11.78
CA LYS A 97 -5.90 -6.04 13.20
C LYS A 97 -6.39 -4.77 13.87
#